data_AF-A0A964YMC3-F1
#
_entry.id   AF-A0A964YMC3-F1
#
_cell.length_a   1.000
_cell.length_b   1.000
_cell.length_c   1.000
_cell.angle_alpha   90.00
_cell.angle_beta   90.00
_cell.angle_gamma   90.00
#
_symmetry.space_group_name_H-M   'P 1'
#
loop_
_entity.id
_entity.type
_entity.pdbx_description
1 polymer ?
#
loop_
_entity_poly.entity_id
_entity_poly.type
_entity_poly.pdbx_seq_one_letter_code
_entity_poly.pdbx_strand_id
1 'polypeptide(L)'
;MANRLKSTKAETEAENLVDDKEEVIEVKSLVRDERTHKIIGSALLFICFFLFVSFTSYLFTWTEDQDKIRDMGSKILRPNDLEINNLLGSFGAYVAFVFFEYGFGIASFLFCSLFFVTGVNLLIDKSVFSLVRNLRYLMLGLLVLSVSASFFTPASAFNWGGAFGKFVSGWLKAVIGWAGTFALISLSIFSYVIWRFNPIFKWPVFSAKSSSDLQDIPLSGTAGEVNAVPEEVQPRLDLTEGNRLDEFSHHFQLKPLADPLLGPLNVITEPVSDIVELHDSIVKEEVIQPADSSSETSSDDLPLEIKAMPVEEPVVKTAATVLASPNYDPIADLKGYKYPSLELLAQHSGEKIVMDQQELEANKSQIMKTLQDYDIEIQKIFATVGPTVTLYEIIPAAGVRISRIKNLEDDIALSLSALGIRIIAPIPGKGTIGIEVPNVKKSVVGMRSLLGSEKFQKNDFALPIALGKKIDNENFIVD
;
A
#
# COMPACT_ATOMS: atom_id res chain seq x y z
N MET A 1 -52.87 49.74 -80.44
CA MET A 1 -52.91 48.37 -79.87
C MET A 1 -51.47 47.87 -79.76
N ALA A 2 -51.17 47.16 -78.68
CA ALA A 2 -49.88 46.55 -78.32
C ALA A 2 -48.75 47.51 -77.90
N ASN A 3 -48.80 47.99 -76.65
CA ASN A 3 -47.61 48.49 -75.96
C ASN A 3 -46.97 47.34 -75.17
N ARG A 4 -45.91 46.78 -75.76
CA ARG A 4 -44.91 45.94 -75.06
C ARG A 4 -44.05 46.88 -74.20
N LEU A 5 -44.15 46.79 -72.89
CA LEU A 5 -43.15 47.37 -71.99
C LEU A 5 -42.09 46.30 -71.69
N LYS A 6 -40.87 46.62 -72.10
CA LYS A 6 -39.68 45.78 -72.02
C LYS A 6 -38.75 46.38 -70.96
N SER A 7 -38.38 45.53 -70.02
CA SER A 7 -37.13 45.50 -69.23
C SER A 7 -36.85 46.65 -68.25
N THR A 8 -36.89 46.29 -66.96
CA THR A 8 -35.78 46.59 -66.04
C THR A 8 -35.46 45.30 -65.27
N LYS A 9 -34.16 44.97 -65.25
CA LYS A 9 -33.53 43.75 -64.74
C LYS A 9 -33.63 43.71 -63.20
N ALA A 10 -34.20 42.66 -62.62
CA ALA A 10 -34.08 42.35 -61.20
C ALA A 10 -33.08 41.22 -61.05
N GLU A 11 -31.95 41.50 -60.40
CA GLU A 11 -30.93 40.52 -60.03
C GLU A 11 -31.46 39.65 -58.88
N THR A 12 -31.36 38.34 -59.07
CA THR A 12 -31.70 37.32 -58.09
C THR A 12 -30.65 37.34 -56.98
N GLU A 13 -31.02 37.75 -55.77
CA GLU A 13 -30.20 37.56 -54.58
C GLU A 13 -30.05 36.06 -54.32
N ALA A 14 -28.81 35.58 -54.36
CA ALA A 14 -28.45 34.23 -53.95
C ALA A 14 -28.55 34.14 -52.42
N GLU A 15 -29.32 33.17 -51.95
CA GLU A 15 -29.51 32.79 -50.55
C GLU A 15 -28.15 32.36 -49.96
N ASN A 16 -27.59 33.19 -49.06
CA ASN A 16 -26.36 32.88 -48.35
C ASN A 16 -26.61 31.73 -47.36
N LEU A 17 -26.14 30.53 -47.69
CA LEU A 17 -26.01 29.43 -46.73
C LEU A 17 -24.98 29.84 -45.66
N VAL A 18 -25.41 29.84 -44.40
CA VAL A 18 -24.53 30.07 -43.26
C VAL A 18 -23.63 28.85 -43.12
N ASP A 19 -22.32 29.06 -43.28
CA ASP A 19 -21.30 28.04 -43.05
C ASP A 19 -21.27 27.70 -41.55
N ASP A 20 -21.51 26.43 -41.21
CA ASP A 20 -21.43 25.94 -39.84
C ASP A 20 -19.99 26.10 -39.34
N LYS A 21 -19.80 26.91 -38.31
CA LYS A 21 -18.50 27.10 -37.67
C LYS A 21 -18.08 25.79 -37.02
N GLU A 22 -17.06 25.13 -37.57
CA GLU A 22 -16.39 24.02 -36.89
C GLU A 22 -15.88 24.49 -35.52
N GLU A 23 -16.42 23.92 -34.45
CA GLU A 23 -15.92 24.15 -33.09
C GLU A 23 -14.51 23.59 -32.99
N VAL A 24 -13.51 24.48 -32.93
CA VAL A 24 -12.12 24.11 -32.66
C VAL A 24 -12.02 23.71 -31.19
N ILE A 25 -12.24 22.43 -30.95
CA ILE A 25 -12.13 21.81 -29.63
C ILE A 25 -10.65 21.88 -29.18
N GLU A 26 -10.34 22.78 -28.24
CA GLU A 26 -9.02 22.83 -27.61
C GLU A 26 -8.79 21.57 -26.75
N VAL A 27 -7.99 20.62 -27.26
CA VAL A 27 -7.66 19.33 -26.61
C VAL A 27 -7.21 19.48 -25.14
N LYS A 28 -6.62 20.62 -24.75
CA LYS A 28 -6.20 20.92 -23.38
C LYS A 28 -7.36 21.13 -22.39
N SER A 29 -8.51 21.61 -22.84
CA SER A 29 -9.68 21.84 -21.96
C SER A 29 -10.41 20.52 -21.66
N LEU A 30 -10.49 19.62 -22.65
CA LEU A 30 -11.02 18.26 -22.49
C LEU A 30 -10.23 17.40 -21.52
N VAL A 31 -8.90 17.49 -21.53
CA VAL A 31 -8.04 16.72 -20.62
C VAL A 31 -8.17 17.21 -19.18
N ARG A 32 -8.61 18.44 -18.95
CA ARG A 32 -8.86 19.01 -17.61
C ARG A 32 -10.25 18.74 -17.05
N ASP A 33 -11.15 18.15 -17.84
CA ASP A 33 -12.48 17.76 -17.35
C ASP A 33 -12.36 16.60 -16.34
N GLU A 34 -13.06 16.71 -15.21
CA GLU A 34 -13.17 15.63 -14.21
C GLU A 34 -13.77 14.36 -14.83
N ARG A 35 -14.66 14.52 -15.81
CA ARG A 35 -15.27 13.39 -16.53
C ARG A 35 -14.23 12.60 -17.30
N THR A 36 -13.29 13.29 -17.95
CA THR A 36 -12.21 12.65 -18.70
C THR A 36 -11.30 11.84 -17.78
N HIS A 37 -10.96 12.35 -16.59
CA HIS A 37 -10.18 11.61 -15.60
C HIS A 37 -10.91 10.35 -15.12
N LYS A 38 -12.22 10.44 -14.84
CA LYS A 38 -13.05 9.31 -14.42
C LYS A 38 -13.21 8.26 -15.53
N ILE A 39 -13.30 8.68 -16.80
CA ILE A 39 -13.33 7.79 -17.97
C ILE A 39 -11.99 7.08 -18.14
N ILE A 40 -10.86 7.81 -18.08
CA ILE A 40 -9.52 7.22 -18.17
C ILE A 40 -9.28 6.24 -17.01
N GLY A 41 -9.66 6.61 -15.79
CA GLY A 41 -9.56 5.75 -14.61
C GLY A 41 -10.36 4.45 -14.77
N SER A 42 -11.61 4.54 -15.25
CA SER A 42 -12.44 3.36 -15.54
C SER A 42 -11.82 2.48 -16.63
N ALA A 43 -11.30 3.08 -17.70
CA ALA A 43 -10.63 2.35 -18.79
C ALA A 43 -9.37 1.61 -18.28
N LEU A 44 -8.58 2.23 -17.40
CA LEU A 44 -7.41 1.58 -16.80
C LEU A 44 -7.78 0.42 -15.87
N LEU A 45 -8.89 0.52 -15.12
CA LEU A 45 -9.39 -0.60 -14.33
C LEU A 45 -9.91 -1.75 -15.22
N PHE A 46 -10.54 -1.42 -16.35
CA PHE A 46 -10.92 -2.43 -17.33
C PHE A 46 -9.70 -3.13 -17.93
N ILE A 47 -8.66 -2.37 -18.31
CA ILE A 47 -7.37 -2.93 -18.76
C ILE A 47 -6.74 -3.80 -17.66
N CYS A 48 -6.77 -3.37 -16.40
CA CYS A 48 -6.28 -4.16 -15.29
C CYS A 48 -7.01 -5.51 -15.17
N PHE A 49 -8.34 -5.50 -15.23
CA PHE A 49 -9.15 -6.70 -15.18
C PHE A 49 -8.86 -7.62 -16.37
N PHE A 50 -8.81 -7.05 -17.58
CA PHE A 50 -8.45 -7.76 -18.80
C PHE A 50 -7.08 -8.45 -18.66
N LEU A 51 -6.04 -7.72 -18.26
CA LEU A 51 -4.69 -8.29 -18.09
C LEU A 51 -4.66 -9.36 -17.01
N PHE A 52 -5.35 -9.15 -15.88
CA PHE A 52 -5.38 -10.11 -14.78
C PHE A 52 -6.02 -11.44 -15.21
N VAL A 53 -7.15 -11.39 -15.91
CA VAL A 53 -7.83 -12.59 -16.43
C VAL A 53 -7.00 -13.25 -17.52
N SER A 54 -6.45 -12.48 -18.46
CA SER A 54 -5.59 -12.95 -19.55
C SER A 54 -4.36 -13.69 -19.01
N PHE A 55 -3.65 -13.10 -18.05
CA PHE A 55 -2.46 -13.68 -17.42
C PHE A 55 -2.79 -14.92 -16.59
N THR A 56 -3.85 -14.86 -15.78
CA THR A 56 -4.28 -16.01 -14.96
C THR A 56 -4.67 -17.18 -15.85
N SER A 57 -5.42 -16.92 -16.92
CA SER A 57 -5.82 -17.94 -17.89
C SER A 57 -4.60 -18.52 -18.62
N TYR A 58 -3.62 -17.69 -18.98
CA TYR A 58 -2.38 -18.14 -19.63
C TYR A 58 -1.55 -19.10 -18.78
N LEU A 59 -1.50 -18.93 -17.46
CA LEU A 59 -0.80 -19.86 -16.56
C LEU A 59 -1.27 -21.32 -16.69
N PHE A 60 -2.52 -21.54 -17.13
CA PHE A 60 -3.10 -22.87 -17.34
C PHE A 60 -3.16 -23.28 -18.81
N THR A 61 -3.24 -22.33 -19.75
CA THR A 61 -3.51 -22.58 -21.18
C THR A 61 -2.27 -22.45 -22.08
N TRP A 62 -1.13 -22.01 -21.53
CA TRP A 62 0.07 -21.71 -22.31
C TRP A 62 0.54 -22.87 -23.21
N THR A 63 0.43 -24.13 -22.76
CA THR A 63 0.85 -25.30 -23.54
C THR A 63 0.10 -25.48 -24.85
N GLU A 64 -1.18 -25.10 -24.88
CA GLU A 64 -2.07 -25.34 -26.02
C GLU A 64 -2.18 -24.12 -26.94
N ASP A 65 -2.04 -22.92 -26.36
CA ASP A 65 -2.26 -21.66 -27.07
C ASP A 65 -0.96 -21.06 -27.62
N GLN A 66 0.21 -21.35 -27.02
CA GLN A 66 1.48 -20.69 -27.36
C GLN A 66 1.91 -20.92 -28.82
N ASP A 67 1.86 -22.16 -29.30
CA ASP A 67 2.27 -22.49 -30.67
C ASP A 67 1.34 -21.86 -31.71
N LYS A 68 0.03 -21.77 -31.41
CA LYS A 68 -0.96 -21.13 -32.28
C LYS A 68 -0.68 -19.63 -32.43
N ILE A 69 -0.28 -18.97 -31.34
CA ILE A 69 -0.16 -17.51 -31.25
C ILE A 69 1.15 -16.99 -31.85
N ARG A 70 2.23 -17.78 -31.77
CA ARG A 70 3.57 -17.35 -32.17
C ARG A 70 3.64 -16.81 -33.60
N ASP A 71 2.84 -17.39 -34.50
CA ASP A 71 2.84 -17.06 -35.92
C ASP A 71 1.64 -16.17 -36.36
N MET A 72 0.78 -15.75 -35.42
CA MET A 72 -0.46 -15.03 -35.75
C MET A 72 -0.26 -13.54 -36.05
N GLY A 73 0.75 -12.87 -35.49
CA GLY A 73 1.06 -11.45 -35.78
C GLY A 73 -0.18 -10.54 -35.84
N SER A 74 -0.42 -9.87 -36.98
CA SER A 74 -1.58 -8.99 -37.19
C SER A 74 -2.91 -9.73 -37.41
N LYS A 75 -2.90 -11.05 -37.60
CA LYS A 75 -4.12 -11.88 -37.76
C LYS A 75 -4.87 -12.08 -36.44
N ILE A 76 -4.29 -11.72 -35.29
CA ILE A 76 -4.93 -11.80 -33.96
C ILE A 76 -6.22 -10.98 -33.85
N LEU A 77 -6.30 -9.85 -34.58
CA LEU A 77 -7.45 -8.94 -34.54
C LEU A 77 -8.58 -9.36 -35.51
N ARG A 78 -8.39 -10.43 -36.27
CA ARG A 78 -9.42 -10.99 -37.14
C ARG A 78 -10.11 -12.18 -36.45
N PRO A 79 -11.40 -12.40 -36.70
CA PRO A 79 -12.04 -13.65 -36.34
C PRO A 79 -11.25 -14.78 -36.98
N ASN A 80 -10.67 -15.65 -36.16
CA ASN A 80 -9.96 -16.83 -36.61
C ASN A 80 -10.74 -18.05 -36.14
N ASP A 81 -10.81 -19.09 -36.98
CA ASP A 81 -11.43 -20.38 -36.64
C ASP A 81 -10.56 -21.23 -35.69
N LEU A 82 -9.52 -20.63 -35.10
CA LEU A 82 -8.62 -21.29 -34.16
C LEU A 82 -9.23 -21.25 -32.78
N GLU A 83 -9.58 -22.42 -32.25
CA GLU A 83 -9.99 -22.58 -30.85
C GLU A 83 -8.81 -22.24 -29.94
N ILE A 84 -8.92 -21.13 -29.21
CA ILE A 84 -7.95 -20.65 -28.21
C ILE A 84 -8.61 -20.79 -26.84
N ASN A 85 -7.90 -21.43 -25.92
CA ASN A 85 -8.47 -21.81 -24.62
C ASN A 85 -8.37 -20.69 -23.58
N ASN A 86 -7.61 -19.63 -23.86
CA ASN A 86 -7.61 -18.43 -23.03
C ASN A 86 -9.01 -17.82 -22.91
N LEU A 87 -9.42 -17.48 -21.68
CA LEU A 87 -10.77 -16.99 -21.38
C LEU A 87 -11.14 -15.70 -22.13
N LEU A 88 -10.15 -14.90 -22.53
CA LEU A 88 -10.32 -13.66 -23.28
C LEU A 88 -10.04 -13.83 -24.79
N GLY A 89 -10.01 -15.07 -25.29
CA GLY A 89 -9.82 -15.41 -26.68
C GLY A 89 -8.43 -15.08 -27.22
N SER A 90 -8.32 -14.93 -28.54
CA SER A 90 -7.05 -14.71 -29.26
C SER A 90 -6.25 -13.51 -28.76
N PHE A 91 -6.95 -12.40 -28.54
CA PHE A 91 -6.31 -11.16 -28.12
C PHE A 91 -5.78 -11.27 -26.69
N GLY A 92 -6.56 -11.85 -25.77
CA GLY A 92 -6.11 -12.11 -24.40
C GLY A 92 -4.91 -13.03 -24.35
N ALA A 93 -4.93 -14.11 -25.13
CA ALA A 93 -3.83 -15.05 -25.18
C ALA A 93 -2.55 -14.42 -25.75
N TYR A 94 -2.66 -13.60 -26.81
CA TYR A 94 -1.52 -12.86 -27.38
C TYR A 94 -0.91 -11.87 -26.40
N VAL A 95 -1.74 -11.08 -25.71
CA VAL A 95 -1.25 -10.12 -24.72
C VAL A 95 -0.51 -10.84 -23.59
N ALA A 96 -1.06 -11.95 -23.07
CA ALA A 96 -0.35 -12.75 -22.08
C ALA A 96 0.97 -13.31 -22.62
N PHE A 97 0.96 -13.89 -23.82
CA PHE A 97 2.16 -14.41 -24.46
C PHE A 97 3.26 -13.36 -24.56
N VAL A 98 2.95 -12.13 -25.00
CA VAL A 98 3.95 -11.04 -25.08
C VAL A 98 4.54 -10.71 -23.71
N PHE A 99 3.71 -10.56 -22.68
CA PHE A 99 4.17 -10.21 -21.34
C PHE A 99 4.94 -11.34 -20.64
N PHE A 100 4.58 -12.59 -20.88
CA PHE A 100 5.22 -13.74 -20.26
C PHE A 100 6.47 -14.18 -21.01
N GLU A 101 6.40 -14.29 -22.33
CA GLU A 101 7.49 -14.80 -23.16
C GLU A 101 8.54 -13.73 -23.44
N TYR A 102 8.13 -12.59 -24.00
CA TYR A 102 9.04 -11.50 -24.36
C TYR A 102 9.27 -10.50 -23.22
N GLY A 103 8.38 -10.46 -22.23
CA GLY A 103 8.44 -9.56 -21.09
C GLY A 103 9.15 -10.16 -19.87
N PHE A 104 8.44 -10.13 -18.75
CA PHE A 104 8.96 -10.37 -17.41
C PHE A 104 8.40 -11.64 -16.75
N GLY A 105 7.67 -12.47 -17.50
CA GLY A 105 7.09 -13.71 -16.97
C GLY A 105 6.04 -13.43 -15.88
N ILE A 106 6.14 -14.15 -14.76
CA ILE A 106 5.24 -14.00 -13.60
C ILE A 106 5.28 -12.59 -12.99
N ALA A 107 6.39 -11.85 -13.14
CA ALA A 107 6.49 -10.50 -12.63
C ALA A 107 5.57 -9.52 -13.38
N SER A 108 5.05 -9.89 -14.55
CA SER A 108 4.11 -9.08 -15.33
C SER A 108 2.80 -8.78 -14.60
N PHE A 109 2.42 -9.57 -13.60
CA PHE A 109 1.29 -9.24 -12.70
C PHE A 109 1.48 -7.90 -11.94
N LEU A 110 2.70 -7.39 -11.82
CA LEU A 110 2.94 -6.06 -11.25
C LEU A 110 2.34 -4.95 -12.12
N PHE A 111 2.24 -5.14 -13.45
CA PHE A 111 1.55 -4.19 -14.32
C PHE A 111 0.05 -4.11 -13.98
N CYS A 112 -0.59 -5.22 -13.60
CA CYS A 112 -1.96 -5.21 -13.10
C CYS A 112 -2.08 -4.33 -11.85
N SER A 113 -1.13 -4.45 -10.91
CA SER A 113 -1.09 -3.58 -9.72
C SER A 113 -0.90 -2.10 -10.07
N LEU A 114 -0.10 -1.78 -11.11
CA LEU A 114 0.06 -0.41 -11.60
C LEU A 114 -1.23 0.16 -12.17
N PHE A 115 -1.89 -0.57 -13.06
CA PHE A 115 -3.14 -0.13 -13.67
C PHE A 115 -4.27 -0.01 -12.64
N PHE A 116 -4.33 -0.93 -11.68
CA PHE A 116 -5.27 -0.86 -10.56
C PHE A 116 -5.07 0.41 -9.73
N VAL A 117 -3.85 0.66 -9.25
CA VAL A 117 -3.54 1.82 -8.42
C VAL A 117 -3.78 3.13 -9.17
N THR A 118 -3.35 3.20 -10.43
CA THR A 118 -3.53 4.40 -11.27
C THR A 118 -5.01 4.63 -11.59
N GLY A 119 -5.75 3.57 -11.91
CA GLY A 119 -7.18 3.63 -12.20
C GLY A 119 -8.01 4.08 -11.01
N VAL A 120 -7.79 3.49 -9.82
CA VAL A 120 -8.46 3.92 -8.58
C VAL A 120 -8.12 5.36 -8.22
N ASN A 121 -6.85 5.75 -8.36
CA ASN A 121 -6.39 7.11 -8.05
C ASN A 121 -6.98 8.18 -9.00
N LEU A 122 -7.34 7.81 -10.23
CA LEU A 122 -8.02 8.69 -11.18
C LEU A 122 -9.55 8.76 -10.98
N LEU A 123 -10.14 7.71 -10.40
CA LEU A 123 -11.58 7.66 -10.10
C LEU A 123 -11.96 8.38 -8.82
N ILE A 124 -11.06 8.36 -7.84
CA ILE A 124 -11.24 9.00 -6.54
C ILE A 124 -10.51 10.34 -6.60
N ASP A 125 -11.19 11.45 -6.33
CA ASP A 125 -10.59 12.81 -6.28
C ASP A 125 -9.51 12.99 -5.20
N LYS A 126 -9.17 11.92 -4.47
CA LYS A 126 -8.11 11.85 -3.47
C LYS A 126 -7.15 10.73 -3.83
N SER A 127 -5.85 11.00 -3.71
CA SER A 127 -4.82 9.99 -3.91
C SER A 127 -4.72 8.99 -2.77
N VAL A 128 -5.56 7.95 -2.82
CA VAL A 128 -5.58 6.84 -1.86
C VAL A 128 -4.23 6.12 -1.82
N PHE A 129 -3.59 5.98 -2.98
CA PHE A 129 -2.30 5.31 -3.12
C PHE A 129 -1.28 6.26 -3.75
N SER A 130 -0.07 6.31 -3.19
CA SER A 130 1.04 7.07 -3.80
C SER A 130 1.50 6.39 -5.10
N LEU A 131 1.27 7.07 -6.23
CA LEU A 131 1.66 6.60 -7.56
C LEU A 131 3.18 6.42 -7.67
N VAL A 132 3.95 7.39 -7.16
CA VAL A 132 5.41 7.35 -7.15
C VAL A 132 5.92 6.13 -6.39
N ARG A 133 5.33 5.85 -5.22
CA ARG A 133 5.68 4.68 -4.42
C ARG A 133 5.38 3.38 -5.19
N ASN A 134 4.22 3.28 -5.83
CA ASN A 134 3.86 2.11 -6.62
C ASN A 134 4.78 1.91 -7.83
N LEU A 135 5.14 2.99 -8.52
CA LEU A 135 6.04 2.92 -9.68
C LEU A 135 7.44 2.46 -9.27
N ARG A 136 7.97 2.94 -8.13
CA ARG A 136 9.24 2.44 -7.59
C ARG A 136 9.15 0.95 -7.23
N TYR A 137 8.05 0.51 -6.64
CA TYR A 137 7.84 -0.92 -6.34
C TYR A 137 7.77 -1.77 -7.61
N LEU A 138 7.11 -1.28 -8.66
CA LEU A 138 7.06 -1.97 -9.94
C LEU A 138 8.44 -2.10 -10.58
N MET A 139 9.22 -1.01 -10.63
CA MET A 139 10.55 -1.04 -11.25
C MET A 139 11.51 -2.02 -10.56
N LEU A 140 11.61 -1.96 -9.22
CA LEU A 140 12.45 -2.91 -8.49
C LEU A 140 11.85 -4.32 -8.49
N GLY A 141 10.53 -4.44 -8.35
CA GLY A 141 9.84 -5.72 -8.31
C GLY A 141 9.94 -6.49 -9.62
N LEU A 142 9.83 -5.81 -10.77
CA LEU A 142 10.01 -6.42 -12.09
C LEU A 142 11.41 -7.01 -12.22
N LEU A 143 12.44 -6.24 -11.86
CA LEU A 143 13.82 -6.71 -11.90
C LEU A 143 14.02 -7.91 -10.97
N VAL A 144 13.66 -7.78 -9.70
CA VAL A 144 13.94 -8.83 -8.70
C VAL A 144 13.13 -10.08 -8.98
N LEU A 145 11.81 -9.98 -9.19
CA LEU A 145 10.96 -11.16 -9.39
C LEU A 145 11.24 -11.86 -10.71
N SER A 146 11.44 -11.12 -11.81
CA SER A 146 11.73 -11.72 -13.13
C SER A 146 13.05 -12.48 -13.12
N VAL A 147 14.12 -11.87 -12.59
CA VAL A 147 15.46 -12.49 -12.53
C VAL A 147 15.46 -13.67 -11.58
N SER A 148 14.82 -13.53 -10.42
CA SER A 148 14.71 -14.62 -9.43
C SER A 148 13.94 -15.81 -9.99
N ALA A 149 12.78 -15.57 -10.59
CA ALA A 149 11.96 -16.62 -11.19
C ALA A 149 12.75 -17.40 -12.26
N SER A 150 13.47 -16.70 -13.14
CA SER A 150 14.31 -17.36 -14.15
C SER A 150 15.49 -18.13 -13.55
N PHE A 151 16.10 -17.63 -12.46
CA PHE A 151 17.25 -18.28 -11.86
C PHE A 151 16.86 -19.58 -11.14
N PHE A 152 15.72 -19.60 -10.45
CA PHE A 152 15.25 -20.77 -9.70
C PHE A 152 14.55 -21.82 -10.56
N THR A 153 14.14 -21.48 -11.78
CA THR A 153 13.42 -22.39 -12.69
C THR A 153 14.08 -22.60 -14.06
N PRO A 154 15.41 -22.86 -14.12
CA PRO A 154 16.16 -22.82 -15.39
C PRO A 154 15.78 -23.94 -16.39
N ALA A 155 15.24 -25.06 -15.91
CA ALA A 155 14.87 -26.23 -16.73
C ALA A 155 13.35 -26.41 -16.85
N SER A 156 12.57 -25.41 -16.44
CA SER A 156 11.11 -25.48 -16.55
C SER A 156 10.67 -25.23 -17.99
N ALA A 157 9.64 -25.96 -18.44
CA ALA A 157 9.08 -25.76 -19.78
C ALA A 157 8.37 -24.40 -19.91
N PHE A 158 7.86 -23.87 -18.79
CA PHE A 158 7.24 -22.55 -18.71
C PHE A 158 8.24 -21.45 -18.38
N ASN A 159 8.12 -20.30 -19.06
CA ASN A 159 9.05 -19.18 -18.88
C ASN A 159 8.67 -18.28 -17.71
N TRP A 160 8.88 -18.75 -16.48
CA TRP A 160 8.51 -18.04 -15.26
C TRP A 160 9.12 -16.64 -15.11
N GLY A 161 10.35 -16.44 -15.58
CA GLY A 161 11.02 -15.13 -15.52
C GLY A 161 10.92 -14.30 -16.81
N GLY A 162 10.31 -14.84 -17.87
CA GLY A 162 10.32 -14.24 -19.20
C GLY A 162 11.72 -14.04 -19.80
N ALA A 163 11.77 -13.46 -21.00
CA ALA A 163 13.01 -13.18 -21.71
C ALA A 163 13.96 -12.29 -20.90
N PHE A 164 13.43 -11.25 -20.22
CA PHE A 164 14.26 -10.35 -19.42
C PHE A 164 14.99 -11.08 -18.29
N GLY A 165 14.26 -11.90 -17.52
CA GLY A 165 14.83 -12.67 -16.41
C GLY A 165 15.87 -13.69 -16.89
N LYS A 166 15.61 -14.35 -18.02
CA LYS A 166 16.57 -15.30 -18.63
C LYS A 166 17.85 -14.60 -19.06
N PHE A 167 17.73 -13.45 -19.73
CA PHE A 167 18.87 -12.67 -20.17
C PHE A 167 19.73 -12.22 -18.98
N VAL A 168 19.13 -11.56 -17.99
CA VAL A 168 19.85 -11.01 -16.84
C VAL A 168 20.43 -12.11 -15.96
N SER A 169 19.67 -13.16 -15.64
CA SER A 169 20.18 -14.28 -14.85
C SER A 169 21.29 -15.07 -15.58
N GLY A 170 21.18 -15.21 -16.90
CA GLY A 170 22.21 -15.79 -17.76
C GLY A 170 23.50 -14.97 -17.72
N TRP A 171 23.37 -13.65 -17.89
CA TRP A 171 24.49 -12.71 -17.82
C TRP A 171 25.17 -12.72 -16.44
N LEU A 172 24.39 -12.70 -15.34
CA LEU A 172 24.94 -12.80 -13.98
C LEU A 172 25.70 -14.11 -13.76
N LYS A 173 25.14 -15.24 -14.20
CA LYS A 173 25.80 -16.55 -14.11
C LYS A 173 27.12 -16.58 -14.88
N ALA A 174 27.18 -15.92 -16.04
CA ALA A 174 28.39 -15.84 -16.85
C ALA A 174 29.48 -14.96 -16.23
N VAL A 175 29.10 -13.84 -15.59
CA VAL A 175 30.05 -12.88 -15.01
C VAL A 175 30.52 -13.28 -13.60
N ILE A 176 29.59 -13.69 -12.75
CA ILE A 176 29.81 -13.91 -11.31
C ILE A 176 29.94 -15.41 -10.99
N GLY A 177 29.41 -16.28 -11.85
CA GLY A 177 29.26 -17.71 -11.56
C GLY A 177 27.95 -18.02 -10.82
N TRP A 178 27.60 -19.31 -10.76
CA TRP A 178 26.33 -19.77 -10.19
C TRP A 178 26.16 -19.38 -8.71
N ALA A 179 27.18 -19.64 -7.88
CA ALA A 179 27.11 -19.42 -6.44
C ALA A 179 26.98 -17.94 -6.07
N GLY A 180 27.75 -17.06 -6.72
CA GLY A 180 27.64 -15.63 -6.46
C GLY A 180 26.36 -15.01 -7.03
N THR A 181 25.84 -15.54 -8.15
CA THR A 181 24.52 -15.14 -8.66
C THR A 181 23.41 -15.49 -7.67
N PHE A 182 23.44 -16.70 -7.10
CA PHE A 182 22.48 -17.11 -6.07
C PHE A 182 22.54 -16.17 -4.84
N ALA A 183 23.74 -15.87 -4.35
CA ALA A 183 23.91 -14.96 -3.21
C ALA A 183 23.36 -13.55 -3.50
N LEU A 184 23.65 -13.00 -4.69
CA LEU A 184 23.20 -11.67 -5.08
C LEU A 184 21.69 -11.58 -5.28
N ILE A 185 21.08 -12.61 -5.90
CA ILE A 185 19.62 -12.68 -6.07
C ILE A 185 18.94 -12.83 -4.70
N SER A 186 19.45 -13.71 -3.83
CA SER A 186 18.91 -13.90 -2.48
C SER A 186 18.95 -12.60 -1.66
N LEU A 187 20.08 -11.89 -1.71
CA LEU A 187 20.21 -10.57 -1.09
C LEU A 187 19.23 -9.56 -1.70
N SER A 188 19.08 -9.55 -3.02
CA SER A 188 18.16 -8.64 -3.72
C SER A 188 16.69 -8.89 -3.36
N ILE A 189 16.27 -10.16 -3.24
CA ILE A 189 14.93 -10.53 -2.75
C ILE A 189 14.74 -10.05 -1.31
N PHE A 190 15.72 -10.32 -0.44
CA PHE A 190 15.65 -9.92 0.96
C PHE A 190 15.56 -8.39 1.11
N SER A 191 16.41 -7.64 0.40
CA SER A 191 16.36 -6.18 0.36
C SER A 191 15.03 -5.66 -0.18
N TYR A 192 14.47 -6.29 -1.22
CA TYR A 192 13.17 -5.92 -1.78
C TYR A 192 12.03 -6.13 -0.77
N VAL A 193 12.03 -7.25 -0.03
CA VAL A 193 11.03 -7.52 1.02
C VAL A 193 11.13 -6.51 2.15
N ILE A 194 12.35 -6.21 2.62
CA ILE A 194 12.55 -5.17 3.66
C ILE A 194 12.01 -3.83 3.19
N TRP A 195 12.38 -3.42 1.98
CA TRP A 195 11.98 -2.13 1.42
C TRP A 195 10.47 -2.04 1.12
N ARG A 196 9.83 -3.17 0.77
CA ARG A 196 8.39 -3.24 0.48
C ARG A 196 7.52 -3.26 1.74
N PHE A 197 7.93 -4.01 2.77
CA PHE A 197 7.08 -4.30 3.95
C PHE A 197 7.54 -3.65 5.24
N ASN A 198 8.76 -3.11 5.28
CA ASN A 198 9.40 -2.57 6.48
C ASN A 198 9.20 -3.45 7.74
N PRO A 199 9.60 -4.74 7.69
CA PRO A 199 9.37 -5.67 8.79
C PRO A 199 10.17 -5.28 10.02
N ILE A 200 9.52 -5.27 11.19
CA ILE A 200 10.16 -5.01 12.48
C ILE A 200 10.76 -6.33 12.99
N PHE A 201 12.08 -6.49 12.86
CA PHE A 201 12.78 -7.65 13.40
C PHE A 201 12.96 -7.51 14.91
N LYS A 202 12.23 -8.30 15.70
CA LYS A 202 12.48 -8.46 17.14
C LYS A 202 13.23 -9.77 17.35
N TRP A 203 14.50 -9.67 17.73
CA TRP A 203 15.30 -10.86 18.04
C TRP A 203 14.87 -11.41 19.41
N PRO A 204 14.63 -12.72 19.55
CA PRO A 204 14.41 -13.32 20.87
C PRO A 204 15.70 -13.21 21.69
N VAL A 205 15.64 -12.47 22.79
CA VAL A 205 16.74 -12.38 23.74
C VAL A 205 16.80 -13.70 24.50
N PHE A 206 17.70 -14.59 24.10
CA PHE A 206 18.04 -15.77 24.90
C PHE A 206 18.87 -15.29 26.08
N SER A 207 18.23 -15.12 27.23
CA SER A 207 18.93 -14.92 28.51
C SER A 207 19.70 -16.20 28.82
N ALA A 208 21.02 -16.18 28.62
CA ALA A 208 21.90 -17.22 29.12
C ALA A 208 21.75 -17.29 30.64
N LYS A 209 21.17 -18.39 31.15
CA LYS A 209 21.05 -18.65 32.57
C LYS A 209 22.49 -18.76 33.11
N SER A 210 22.93 -17.74 33.86
CA SER A 210 24.22 -17.76 34.55
C SER A 210 24.24 -18.97 35.48
N SER A 211 25.17 -19.87 35.22
CA SER A 211 25.49 -21.03 36.04
C SER A 211 26.11 -20.57 37.36
N SER A 212 25.28 -20.43 38.39
CA SER A 212 25.71 -20.34 39.79
C SER A 212 24.81 -21.23 40.63
N ASP A 213 24.88 -22.54 40.38
CA ASP A 213 24.28 -23.57 41.24
C ASP A 213 25.13 -24.84 41.12
N LEU A 214 26.39 -24.77 41.57
CA LEU A 214 27.18 -25.95 41.91
C LEU A 214 28.20 -25.58 43.00
N GLN A 215 27.75 -25.57 44.25
CA GLN A 215 28.48 -26.09 45.41
C GLN A 215 27.61 -25.91 46.65
N ASP A 216 27.16 -27.03 47.24
CA ASP A 216 27.55 -27.37 48.62
C ASP A 216 27.05 -28.77 49.00
N ILE A 217 28.01 -29.63 49.32
CA ILE A 217 27.86 -30.94 49.98
C ILE A 217 28.03 -30.67 51.48
N PRO A 218 27.14 -31.15 52.39
CA PRO A 218 27.34 -30.90 53.81
C PRO A 218 28.34 -31.90 54.41
N LEU A 219 29.40 -31.36 55.03
CA LEU A 219 30.26 -32.06 55.98
C LEU A 219 29.92 -31.57 57.40
N SER A 220 29.64 -32.53 58.29
CA SER A 220 29.41 -32.36 59.72
C SER A 220 30.50 -31.57 60.44
N GLY A 221 30.12 -30.81 61.47
CA GLY A 221 31.01 -30.54 62.60
C GLY A 221 30.82 -29.22 63.36
N THR A 222 30.05 -29.30 64.45
CA THR A 222 30.34 -28.71 65.79
C THR A 222 30.54 -27.20 66.00
N ALA A 223 29.62 -26.69 66.85
CA ALA A 223 29.85 -25.94 68.12
C ALA A 223 29.92 -24.40 68.13
N GLY A 224 29.19 -23.83 69.11
CA GLY A 224 29.32 -22.48 69.67
C GLY A 224 28.19 -21.53 69.23
N GLU A 225 27.10 -21.37 70.00
CA GLU A 225 26.91 -20.35 71.07
C GLU A 225 27.06 -18.89 70.57
N VAL A 226 26.21 -17.89 70.87
CA VAL A 226 24.94 -17.72 71.61
C VAL A 226 24.59 -16.21 71.45
N ASN A 227 23.28 -15.85 71.50
CA ASN A 227 22.68 -14.50 71.72
C ASN A 227 22.75 -13.46 70.56
N ALA A 228 21.74 -12.65 70.23
CA ALA A 228 20.47 -12.30 70.87
C ALA A 228 19.39 -11.86 69.84
N VAL A 229 18.13 -12.07 70.25
CA VAL A 229 16.80 -11.70 69.69
C VAL A 229 16.45 -10.23 70.08
N PRO A 230 15.36 -9.53 69.63
CA PRO A 230 14.34 -9.75 68.58
C PRO A 230 14.17 -8.54 67.59
N GLU A 231 13.37 -8.65 66.51
CA GLU A 231 12.06 -7.96 66.39
C GLU A 231 11.34 -8.23 65.05
N GLU A 232 10.10 -8.67 65.22
CA GLU A 232 8.89 -8.66 64.39
C GLU A 232 8.79 -9.20 62.94
N VAL A 233 7.67 -9.90 62.79
CA VAL A 233 7.19 -10.75 61.70
C VAL A 233 6.16 -9.99 60.89
N GLN A 234 6.18 -10.12 59.55
CA GLN A 234 4.98 -10.33 58.71
C GLN A 234 5.35 -10.83 57.29
N PRO A 235 4.44 -11.55 56.62
CA PRO A 235 4.78 -12.76 55.86
C PRO A 235 5.18 -12.51 54.40
N ARG A 236 6.12 -13.34 53.94
CA ARG A 236 6.49 -13.51 52.54
C ARG A 236 5.62 -14.63 51.94
N LEU A 237 4.85 -14.31 50.91
CA LEU A 237 4.22 -15.29 50.02
C LEU A 237 5.12 -15.44 48.80
N ASP A 238 5.95 -16.47 48.82
CA ASP A 238 6.62 -17.00 47.62
C ASP A 238 5.59 -17.74 46.77
N LEU A 239 5.48 -17.35 45.50
CA LEU A 239 4.82 -18.12 44.45
C LEU A 239 5.79 -18.28 43.28
N THR A 240 6.73 -19.20 43.45
CA THR A 240 7.50 -19.78 42.35
C THR A 240 7.44 -21.30 42.46
N GLU A 241 6.41 -21.91 41.89
CA GLU A 241 6.53 -23.19 41.19
C GLU A 241 5.55 -23.19 40.02
N GLY A 242 6.10 -23.36 38.82
CA GLY A 242 5.34 -23.54 37.59
C GLY A 242 5.05 -25.01 37.36
N ASN A 243 3.90 -25.29 36.75
CA ASN A 243 3.71 -26.51 35.97
C ASN A 243 3.71 -26.14 34.49
N ARG A 244 4.81 -26.49 33.82
CA ARG A 244 4.91 -26.63 32.37
C ARG A 244 4.20 -27.92 31.97
N LEU A 245 3.46 -27.89 30.87
CA LEU A 245 3.06 -29.09 30.14
C LEU A 245 3.95 -29.18 28.90
N ASP A 246 4.82 -30.18 28.90
CA ASP A 246 5.63 -30.57 27.75
C ASP A 246 4.79 -31.34 26.72
N GLU A 247 5.30 -31.31 25.49
CA GLU A 247 4.92 -32.15 24.35
C GLU A 247 4.67 -33.61 24.73
N PHE A 248 3.50 -34.12 24.35
CA PHE A 248 3.27 -35.55 24.17
C PHE A 248 2.81 -35.80 22.74
N SER A 249 3.75 -36.18 21.89
CA SER A 249 3.50 -36.92 20.66
C SER A 249 3.19 -38.38 21.00
N HIS A 250 1.94 -38.81 20.86
CA HIS A 250 1.65 -40.22 20.57
C HIS A 250 0.41 -40.36 19.68
N HIS A 251 0.59 -41.19 18.65
CA HIS A 251 -0.40 -41.74 17.73
C HIS A 251 -1.82 -41.89 18.31
N PHE A 252 -2.79 -41.28 17.64
CA PHE A 252 -4.17 -41.77 17.69
C PHE A 252 -4.57 -42.29 16.31
N GLN A 253 -4.63 -43.62 16.20
CA GLN A 253 -5.21 -44.34 15.09
C GLN A 253 -6.72 -44.11 15.09
N LEU A 254 -7.27 -43.55 14.01
CA LEU A 254 -8.71 -43.59 13.80
C LEU A 254 -9.10 -45.00 13.32
N LYS A 255 -9.74 -45.74 14.22
CA LYS A 255 -10.39 -47.02 13.93
C LYS A 255 -11.70 -46.73 13.16
N PRO A 256 -11.90 -47.30 11.96
CA PRO A 256 -13.12 -47.08 11.20
C PRO A 256 -14.27 -47.93 11.77
N LEU A 257 -15.46 -47.34 11.92
CA LEU A 257 -16.70 -48.08 12.08
C LEU A 257 -17.31 -48.31 10.70
N ALA A 258 -17.27 -49.56 10.24
CA ALA A 258 -18.28 -50.16 9.37
C ALA A 258 -19.60 -50.30 10.19
N ASP A 259 -20.83 -50.31 9.67
CA ASP A 259 -21.37 -50.73 8.38
C ASP A 259 -22.91 -50.43 8.40
N PRO A 260 -23.74 -50.77 7.41
CA PRO A 260 -23.95 -50.17 6.09
C PRO A 260 -25.41 -49.68 5.91
N LEU A 261 -25.79 -49.07 4.77
CA LEU A 261 -27.06 -49.35 4.06
C LEU A 261 -27.10 -48.64 2.68
N LEU A 262 -27.18 -49.48 1.63
CA LEU A 262 -27.71 -49.24 0.25
C LEU A 262 -26.87 -48.32 -0.65
N GLY A 263 -26.46 -48.63 -1.89
CA GLY A 263 -26.64 -49.71 -2.87
C GLY A 263 -25.93 -49.25 -4.18
N PRO A 264 -25.54 -50.12 -5.12
CA PRO A 264 -24.46 -49.82 -6.08
C PRO A 264 -24.94 -49.29 -7.44
N LEU A 265 -24.18 -48.38 -8.04
CA LEU A 265 -24.17 -48.13 -9.49
C LEU A 265 -22.73 -48.15 -10.04
N ASN A 266 -22.38 -49.37 -10.42
CA ASN A 266 -21.61 -49.88 -11.55
C ASN A 266 -20.95 -48.93 -12.60
N VAL A 267 -19.78 -49.41 -13.07
CA VAL A 267 -19.13 -49.29 -14.40
C VAL A 267 -18.45 -47.95 -14.82
N ILE A 268 -17.29 -47.82 -15.51
CA ILE A 268 -16.37 -48.68 -16.30
C ILE A 268 -14.94 -48.09 -16.17
N THR A 269 -13.93 -48.95 -16.05
CA THR A 269 -12.50 -48.70 -16.37
C THR A 269 -12.24 -49.00 -17.84
N GLU A 270 -11.34 -48.28 -18.52
CA GLU A 270 -10.28 -48.91 -19.34
C GLU A 270 -9.09 -47.96 -19.63
N PRO A 271 -7.85 -48.49 -19.68
CA PRO A 271 -6.60 -47.82 -20.06
C PRO A 271 -6.18 -48.15 -21.51
N VAL A 272 -5.02 -47.65 -21.98
CA VAL A 272 -4.12 -48.12 -23.10
C VAL A 272 -3.21 -46.94 -23.46
N SER A 273 -1.87 -46.94 -23.29
CA SER A 273 -0.74 -47.73 -23.82
C SER A 273 -0.18 -47.24 -25.18
N ASP A 274 1.17 -47.19 -25.21
CA ASP A 274 2.10 -47.41 -26.34
C ASP A 274 2.41 -46.31 -27.37
N ILE A 275 3.58 -46.19 -28.06
CA ILE A 275 5.03 -46.58 -28.08
C ILE A 275 5.65 -45.64 -29.18
N VAL A 276 6.99 -45.59 -29.30
CA VAL A 276 7.86 -45.32 -30.50
C VAL A 276 8.27 -43.84 -30.68
N GLU A 277 9.53 -43.39 -30.53
CA GLU A 277 10.87 -43.71 -31.09
C GLU A 277 11.18 -43.05 -32.46
N LEU A 278 12.45 -42.67 -32.63
CA LEU A 278 13.18 -42.19 -33.83
C LEU A 278 13.07 -40.69 -34.14
N HIS A 279 14.07 -39.98 -34.66
CA HIS A 279 15.54 -40.01 -34.68
C HIS A 279 15.90 -38.81 -35.60
N ASP A 280 17.10 -38.28 -35.39
CA ASP A 280 17.98 -37.71 -36.41
C ASP A 280 17.83 -36.26 -36.93
N SER A 281 18.91 -35.51 -36.64
CA SER A 281 19.83 -34.95 -37.64
C SER A 281 19.67 -33.53 -38.21
N ILE A 282 20.79 -32.80 -38.02
CA ILE A 282 21.57 -32.07 -39.07
C ILE A 282 21.43 -30.52 -39.17
N VAL A 283 22.58 -29.90 -38.84
CA VAL A 283 23.26 -28.73 -39.45
C VAL A 283 22.83 -27.32 -38.97
N LYS A 284 23.71 -26.59 -38.27
CA LYS A 284 24.95 -25.85 -38.68
C LYS A 284 24.65 -24.43 -39.18
N GLU A 285 24.79 -23.52 -38.22
CA GLU A 285 25.46 -22.22 -38.27
C GLU A 285 26.00 -21.72 -39.63
N GLU A 286 25.56 -20.53 -40.02
CA GLU A 286 26.36 -19.60 -40.82
C GLU A 286 26.06 -18.14 -40.43
N VAL A 287 27.15 -17.41 -40.21
CA VAL A 287 27.28 -15.98 -39.93
C VAL A 287 27.57 -15.28 -41.26
N ILE A 288 27.04 -14.06 -41.51
CA ILE A 288 27.75 -12.94 -42.18
C ILE A 288 27.00 -11.62 -41.94
N GLN A 289 27.84 -10.57 -41.86
CA GLN A 289 27.69 -9.17 -41.47
C GLN A 289 27.04 -8.22 -42.53
N PRO A 290 26.81 -6.93 -42.18
CA PRO A 290 25.89 -6.01 -42.87
C PRO A 290 26.57 -5.10 -43.91
N ALA A 291 25.77 -4.41 -44.72
CA ALA A 291 26.21 -3.29 -45.54
C ALA A 291 25.12 -2.19 -45.64
N ASP A 292 25.55 -0.96 -45.36
CA ASP A 292 24.86 0.30 -45.61
C ASP A 292 24.74 0.62 -47.11
N SER A 293 23.69 1.36 -47.49
CA SER A 293 23.80 2.44 -48.48
C SER A 293 22.63 3.42 -48.37
N SER A 294 22.98 4.70 -48.29
CA SER A 294 22.14 5.89 -48.25
C SER A 294 21.82 6.47 -49.64
N SER A 295 20.70 7.20 -49.75
CA SER A 295 20.47 8.48 -50.49
C SER A 295 18.95 8.78 -50.47
N GLU A 296 18.45 9.85 -49.84
CA GLU A 296 18.40 11.28 -50.31
C GLU A 296 17.44 11.48 -51.51
N THR A 297 16.53 12.46 -51.66
CA THR A 297 16.17 13.75 -51.00
C THR A 297 14.81 14.22 -51.60
N SER A 298 13.88 14.89 -50.91
CA SER A 298 13.56 16.35 -50.96
C SER A 298 12.16 16.53 -50.34
N SER A 299 11.92 17.26 -49.24
CA SER A 299 11.92 18.71 -48.99
C SER A 299 10.73 19.47 -49.60
N ASP A 300 9.83 19.94 -48.72
CA ASP A 300 9.28 21.29 -48.84
C ASP A 300 9.02 21.86 -47.43
N ASP A 301 9.65 23.00 -47.19
CA ASP A 301 9.71 23.81 -45.98
C ASP A 301 8.49 24.73 -45.89
N LEU A 302 8.07 25.08 -44.67
CA LEU A 302 7.99 26.47 -44.19
C LEU A 302 7.76 26.48 -42.66
N PRO A 303 8.45 27.37 -41.91
CA PRO A 303 8.71 27.22 -40.48
C PRO A 303 7.60 27.83 -39.61
N LEU A 304 7.19 27.10 -38.57
CA LEU A 304 6.30 27.63 -37.54
C LEU A 304 7.12 28.43 -36.52
N GLU A 305 6.99 29.75 -36.58
CA GLU A 305 7.60 30.70 -35.65
C GLU A 305 6.90 30.62 -34.28
N ILE A 306 7.40 29.75 -33.39
CA ILE A 306 6.94 29.70 -32.00
C ILE A 306 7.64 30.82 -31.24
N LYS A 307 6.94 31.92 -30.99
CA LYS A 307 7.30 32.87 -29.93
C LYS A 307 7.29 32.12 -28.59
N ALA A 308 8.48 31.70 -28.16
CA ALA A 308 8.70 31.25 -26.80
C ALA A 308 8.41 32.41 -25.84
N MET A 309 7.32 32.31 -25.08
CA MET A 309 7.27 32.98 -23.79
C MET A 309 8.37 32.35 -22.92
N PRO A 310 9.19 33.14 -22.21
CA PRO A 310 10.19 32.60 -21.31
C PRO A 310 9.50 31.70 -20.29
N VAL A 311 9.78 30.39 -20.38
CA VAL A 311 9.54 29.47 -19.28
C VAL A 311 10.63 29.81 -18.27
N GLU A 312 10.27 30.51 -17.21
CA GLU A 312 11.12 30.55 -16.02
C GLU A 312 11.34 29.10 -15.59
N GLU A 313 12.57 28.63 -15.74
CA GLU A 313 13.03 27.39 -15.14
C GLU A 313 12.70 27.44 -13.64
N PRO A 314 12.21 26.35 -13.03
CA PRO A 314 12.21 26.28 -11.58
C PRO A 314 13.68 26.26 -11.16
N VAL A 315 14.18 27.42 -10.72
CA VAL A 315 15.49 27.61 -10.09
C VAL A 315 15.50 26.83 -8.77
N VAL A 316 15.66 25.51 -8.84
CA VAL A 316 15.74 24.64 -7.65
C VAL A 316 17.03 23.82 -7.65
N LYS A 317 17.83 23.88 -8.72
CA LYS A 317 19.17 23.25 -8.74
C LYS A 317 20.29 24.12 -8.16
N THR A 318 20.02 25.38 -7.82
CA THR A 318 21.08 26.32 -7.40
C THR A 318 21.30 26.39 -5.89
N ALA A 319 20.27 26.18 -5.07
CA ALA A 319 20.40 26.34 -3.61
C ALA A 319 21.34 25.29 -2.99
N ALA A 320 21.23 24.01 -3.39
CA ALA A 320 22.03 22.94 -2.82
C ALA A 320 23.53 23.02 -3.19
N THR A 321 23.86 23.51 -4.39
CA THR A 321 25.25 23.65 -4.85
C THR A 321 25.93 24.90 -4.28
N VAL A 322 25.18 25.97 -4.02
CA VAL A 322 25.70 27.18 -3.35
C VAL A 322 25.92 26.95 -1.85
N LEU A 323 25.01 26.23 -1.19
CA LEU A 323 25.15 25.84 0.23
C LEU A 323 26.34 24.90 0.49
N ALA A 324 26.81 24.18 -0.53
CA ALA A 324 27.95 23.25 -0.45
C ALA A 324 29.32 23.93 -0.68
N SER A 325 29.36 25.24 -0.93
CA SER A 325 30.61 25.99 -1.14
C SER A 325 31.28 26.33 0.20
N PRO A 326 32.61 26.16 0.35
CA PRO A 326 33.30 26.28 1.63
C PRO A 326 33.31 27.70 2.23
N ASN A 327 32.92 28.72 1.46
CA ASN A 327 32.92 30.14 1.86
C ASN A 327 31.51 30.77 1.87
N TYR A 328 30.43 30.00 1.77
CA TYR A 328 29.07 30.54 1.86
C TYR A 328 28.68 30.72 3.33
N ASP A 329 28.48 31.97 3.75
CA ASP A 329 27.90 32.32 5.05
C ASP A 329 26.37 32.44 4.90
N PRO A 330 25.57 31.45 5.36
CA PRO A 330 24.12 31.47 5.19
C PRO A 330 23.44 32.61 5.94
N ILE A 331 24.11 33.23 6.91
CA ILE A 331 23.58 34.31 7.74
C ILE A 331 23.81 35.67 7.07
N ALA A 332 24.77 35.78 6.13
CA ALA A 332 25.07 37.03 5.44
C ALA A 332 23.88 37.59 4.66
N ASP A 333 23.09 36.71 4.03
CA ASP A 333 21.87 37.07 3.29
C ASP A 333 20.67 37.37 4.21
N LEU A 334 20.76 36.95 5.49
CA LEU A 334 19.70 37.13 6.50
C LEU A 334 19.89 38.39 7.37
N LYS A 335 20.90 39.23 7.09
CA LYS A 335 21.22 40.43 7.91
C LYS A 335 20.05 41.40 8.12
N GLY A 336 19.06 41.41 7.23
CA GLY A 336 17.84 42.22 7.33
C GLY A 336 16.56 41.45 7.68
N TYR A 337 16.65 40.13 7.89
CA TYR A 337 15.49 39.29 8.12
C TYR A 337 14.88 39.56 9.51
N LYS A 338 13.56 39.76 9.54
CA LYS A 338 12.77 39.86 10.76
C LYS A 338 11.81 38.69 10.81
N TYR A 339 11.72 38.05 11.97
CA TYR A 339 10.74 36.99 12.16
C TYR A 339 9.31 37.51 11.94
N PRO A 340 8.44 36.72 11.28
CA PRO A 340 7.05 37.07 11.11
C PRO A 340 6.36 37.20 12.48
N SER A 341 5.55 38.24 12.64
CA SER A 341 4.77 38.41 13.87
C SER A 341 3.57 37.47 13.89
N LEU A 342 3.12 37.11 15.09
CA LEU A 342 1.92 36.26 15.28
C LEU A 342 0.65 36.93 14.75
N GLU A 343 0.65 38.24 14.52
CA GLU A 343 -0.47 39.04 13.97
C GLU A 343 -0.85 38.67 12.55
N LEU A 344 0.07 38.06 11.81
CA LEU A 344 -0.22 37.51 10.49
C LEU A 344 -1.17 36.30 10.55
N LEU A 345 -1.35 35.71 11.72
CA LEU A 345 -2.20 34.54 11.92
C LEU A 345 -3.60 34.93 12.39
N ALA A 346 -4.61 34.30 11.79
CA ALA A 346 -6.01 34.51 12.15
C ALA A 346 -6.30 34.12 13.61
N GLN A 347 -6.98 35.01 14.33
CA GLN A 347 -7.44 34.75 15.68
C GLN A 347 -8.76 33.97 15.66
N HIS A 348 -8.75 32.79 16.27
CA HIS A 348 -9.94 31.95 16.40
C HIS A 348 -10.46 32.08 17.83
N SER A 349 -11.70 32.53 18.00
CA SER A 349 -12.35 32.73 19.31
C SER A 349 -12.80 31.43 19.99
N GLY A 350 -12.54 30.27 19.38
CA GLY A 350 -12.95 28.94 19.86
C GLY A 350 -12.14 28.37 21.03
N GLU A 351 -11.36 29.18 21.76
CA GLU A 351 -10.51 28.68 22.85
C GLU A 351 -11.28 28.29 24.12
N LYS A 352 -12.49 28.81 24.30
CA LYS A 352 -13.33 28.41 25.43
C LYS A 352 -14.06 27.13 25.07
N ILE A 353 -13.55 26.01 25.59
CA ILE A 353 -14.26 24.74 25.62
C ILE A 353 -15.62 25.00 26.30
N VAL A 354 -16.69 25.01 25.51
CA VAL A 354 -18.04 25.15 26.04
C VAL A 354 -18.41 23.81 26.64
N MET A 355 -18.25 23.69 27.96
CA MET A 355 -18.61 22.49 28.69
C MET A 355 -20.13 22.45 28.90
N ASP A 356 -20.82 21.64 28.11
CA ASP A 356 -22.24 21.36 28.33
C ASP A 356 -22.37 20.20 29.34
N GLN A 357 -22.63 20.54 30.60
CA GLN A 357 -22.77 19.54 31.67
C GLN A 357 -23.91 18.55 31.39
N GLN A 358 -24.96 18.98 30.69
CA GLN A 358 -26.09 18.11 30.36
C GLN A 358 -25.70 17.05 29.33
N GLU A 359 -24.92 17.44 28.32
CA GLU A 359 -24.37 16.51 27.31
C GLU A 359 -23.47 15.46 27.97
N LEU A 360 -22.57 15.90 28.86
CA LEU A 360 -21.64 14.99 29.53
C LEU A 360 -22.36 13.95 30.40
N GLU A 361 -23.38 14.36 31.14
CA GLU A 361 -24.15 13.44 31.98
C GLU A 361 -25.05 12.51 31.15
N ALA A 362 -25.63 13.00 30.06
CA ALA A 362 -26.41 12.19 29.13
C ALA A 362 -25.56 11.09 28.48
N ASN A 363 -24.40 11.47 27.93
CA ASN A 363 -23.45 10.54 27.31
C ASN A 363 -22.92 9.53 28.33
N LYS A 364 -22.58 9.99 29.55
CA LYS A 364 -22.17 9.12 30.65
C LYS A 364 -23.27 8.09 30.98
N SER A 365 -24.52 8.53 31.12
CA SER A 365 -25.64 7.62 31.39
C SER A 365 -25.88 6.62 30.25
N GLN A 366 -25.71 7.04 28.99
CA GLN A 366 -25.84 6.15 27.84
C GLN A 366 -24.73 5.10 27.83
N ILE A 367 -23.47 5.50 28.02
CA ILE A 367 -22.33 4.57 28.11
C ILE A 367 -22.55 3.55 29.23
N MET A 368 -23.01 4.00 30.40
CA MET A 368 -23.32 3.09 31.53
C MET A 368 -24.41 2.09 31.15
N LYS A 369 -25.49 2.56 30.53
CA LYS A 369 -26.60 1.71 30.12
C LYS A 369 -26.16 0.68 29.07
N THR A 370 -25.46 1.12 28.02
CA THR A 370 -25.00 0.21 26.96
C THR A 370 -24.05 -0.84 27.51
N LEU A 371 -23.12 -0.48 28.42
CA LEU A 371 -22.25 -1.49 29.03
C LEU A 371 -23.05 -2.48 29.90
N GLN A 372 -24.05 -1.98 30.63
CA GLN A 372 -24.93 -2.82 31.44
C GLN A 372 -25.77 -3.80 30.60
N ASP A 373 -26.29 -3.36 29.45
CA ASP A 373 -27.09 -4.19 28.53
C ASP A 373 -26.29 -5.41 27.98
N TYR A 374 -24.95 -5.36 28.05
CA TYR A 374 -24.04 -6.43 27.62
C TYR A 374 -23.36 -7.17 28.80
N ASP A 375 -23.93 -7.06 30.00
CA ASP A 375 -23.42 -7.64 31.25
C ASP A 375 -21.97 -7.20 31.56
N ILE A 376 -21.68 -5.91 31.37
CA ILE A 376 -20.39 -5.31 31.72
C ILE A 376 -20.60 -4.32 32.86
N GLU A 377 -20.21 -4.75 34.05
CA GLU A 377 -20.25 -3.90 35.24
C GLU A 377 -19.04 -2.95 35.27
N ILE A 378 -19.31 -1.69 35.59
CA ILE A 378 -18.31 -0.65 35.80
C ILE A 378 -18.37 -0.13 37.24
N GLN A 379 -17.22 0.22 37.80
CA GLN A 379 -17.12 0.77 39.15
C GLN A 379 -17.22 2.30 39.15
N LYS A 380 -16.51 2.96 38.23
CA LYS A 380 -16.42 4.42 38.13
C LYS A 380 -16.22 4.85 36.67
N ILE A 381 -16.71 6.04 36.35
CA ILE A 381 -16.54 6.72 35.06
C ILE A 381 -16.17 8.19 35.30
N PHE A 382 -15.12 8.66 34.65
CA PHE A 382 -14.65 10.05 34.67
C PHE A 382 -14.66 10.61 33.25
N ALA A 383 -14.92 11.90 33.09
CA ALA A 383 -14.91 12.56 31.78
C ALA A 383 -13.88 13.70 31.78
N THR A 384 -13.01 13.72 30.77
CA THR A 384 -12.06 14.81 30.50
C THR A 384 -12.41 15.41 29.15
N VAL A 385 -12.84 16.69 29.14
CA VAL A 385 -13.31 17.36 27.94
C VAL A 385 -12.12 17.97 27.18
N GLY A 386 -11.93 17.54 25.95
CA GLY A 386 -10.97 18.13 25.01
C GLY A 386 -11.65 19.07 23.99
N PRO A 387 -10.86 19.69 23.10
CA PRO A 387 -11.40 20.62 22.09
C PRO A 387 -12.28 19.92 21.04
N THR A 388 -11.93 18.69 20.64
CA THR A 388 -12.61 17.95 19.55
C THR A 388 -13.33 16.71 20.06
N VAL A 389 -12.80 16.09 21.12
CA VAL A 389 -13.27 14.83 21.69
C VAL A 389 -13.25 14.92 23.21
N THR A 390 -14.13 14.18 23.86
CA THR A 390 -14.15 13.97 25.31
C THR A 390 -13.71 12.54 25.62
N LEU A 391 -12.77 12.40 26.54
CA LEU A 391 -12.28 11.11 27.01
C LEU A 391 -13.06 10.67 28.24
N TYR A 392 -13.79 9.57 28.13
CA TYR A 392 -14.43 8.90 29.24
C TYR A 392 -13.52 7.77 29.77
N GLU A 393 -12.93 7.96 30.95
CA GLU A 393 -12.15 6.92 31.62
C GLU A 393 -13.08 6.04 32.47
N ILE A 394 -13.13 4.75 32.17
CA ILE A 394 -13.94 3.76 32.89
C ILE A 394 -13.05 2.77 33.66
N ILE A 395 -13.52 2.38 34.84
CA ILE A 395 -12.92 1.33 35.66
C ILE A 395 -13.85 0.12 35.63
N PRO A 396 -13.49 -0.99 34.94
CA PRO A 396 -14.34 -2.18 34.91
C PRO A 396 -14.34 -2.91 36.26
N ALA A 397 -15.41 -3.67 36.53
CA ALA A 397 -15.44 -4.61 37.64
C ALA A 397 -14.44 -5.77 37.43
N ALA A 398 -14.06 -6.43 38.53
CA ALA A 398 -13.16 -7.58 38.46
C ALA A 398 -13.77 -8.71 37.61
N GLY A 399 -12.97 -9.32 36.73
CA GLY A 399 -13.39 -10.42 35.87
C GLY A 399 -13.93 -10.03 34.49
N VAL A 400 -14.17 -8.73 34.23
CA VAL A 400 -14.55 -8.26 32.89
C VAL A 400 -13.34 -8.34 31.94
N ARG A 401 -13.51 -9.04 30.81
CA ARG A 401 -12.47 -9.12 29.76
C ARG A 401 -12.41 -7.82 28.96
N ILE A 402 -11.21 -7.25 28.83
CA ILE A 402 -10.96 -6.02 28.07
C ILE A 402 -11.42 -6.13 26.60
N SER A 403 -11.22 -7.31 25.99
CA SER A 403 -11.67 -7.56 24.60
C SER A 403 -13.17 -7.42 24.42
N ARG A 404 -13.96 -7.71 25.46
CA ARG A 404 -15.43 -7.58 25.41
C ARG A 404 -15.84 -6.13 25.22
N ILE A 405 -15.23 -5.23 26.00
CA ILE A 405 -15.48 -3.78 25.91
C ILE A 405 -15.00 -3.24 24.56
N LYS A 406 -13.80 -3.66 24.11
CA LYS A 406 -13.26 -3.23 22.82
C LYS A 406 -14.14 -3.62 21.63
N ASN A 407 -14.79 -4.79 21.70
CA ASN A 407 -15.67 -5.27 20.63
C ASN A 407 -17.02 -4.54 20.58
N LEU A 408 -17.37 -3.75 21.60
CA LEU A 408 -18.61 -2.95 21.64
C LEU A 408 -18.42 -1.52 21.11
N GLU A 409 -17.31 -1.25 20.42
CA GLU A 409 -17.01 0.07 19.87
C GLU A 409 -18.15 0.59 18.98
N ASP A 410 -18.64 -0.22 18.05
CA ASP A 410 -19.71 0.14 17.12
C ASP A 410 -21.07 0.27 17.83
N ASP A 411 -21.37 -0.61 18.78
CA ASP A 411 -22.64 -0.61 19.52
C ASP A 411 -22.75 0.60 20.47
N ILE A 412 -21.65 0.98 21.13
CA ILE A 412 -21.59 2.18 21.97
C ILE A 412 -21.67 3.43 21.09
N ALA A 413 -21.01 3.45 19.93
CA ALA A 413 -21.12 4.56 18.97
C ALA A 413 -22.57 4.76 18.50
N LEU A 414 -23.27 3.65 18.22
CA LEU A 414 -24.68 3.66 17.86
C LEU A 414 -25.55 4.21 18.99
N SER A 415 -25.35 3.76 20.24
CA SER A 415 -26.12 4.24 21.39
C SER A 415 -25.92 5.73 21.67
N LEU A 416 -24.70 6.25 21.42
CA LEU A 416 -24.36 7.67 21.59
C LEU A 416 -24.79 8.54 20.40
N SER A 417 -25.32 7.94 19.32
CA SER A 417 -25.57 8.63 18.05
C SER A 417 -24.32 9.36 17.51
N ALA A 418 -23.14 8.82 17.80
CA ALA A 418 -21.87 9.39 17.39
C ALA A 418 -21.49 8.88 15.99
N LEU A 419 -20.75 9.70 15.22
CA LEU A 419 -20.16 9.29 13.93
C LEU A 419 -19.19 8.09 14.08
N GLY A 420 -18.69 7.88 15.29
CA GLY A 420 -17.75 6.84 15.68
C GLY A 420 -17.12 7.21 17.03
N ILE A 421 -16.66 6.20 17.76
CA ILE A 421 -15.89 6.37 19.00
C ILE A 421 -14.57 5.64 18.88
N ARG A 422 -13.65 5.86 19.81
CA ARG A 422 -12.39 5.10 19.87
C ARG A 422 -12.14 4.57 21.28
N ILE A 423 -11.87 3.27 21.41
CA ILE A 423 -11.60 2.63 22.70
C ILE A 423 -10.09 2.40 22.87
N ILE A 424 -9.52 2.98 23.93
CA ILE A 424 -8.14 2.81 24.37
C ILE A 424 -8.12 1.89 25.59
N ALA A 425 -7.61 0.67 25.43
CA ALA A 425 -7.57 -0.30 26.52
C ALA A 425 -6.27 -1.14 26.52
N PRO A 426 -5.58 -1.30 27.67
CA PRO A 426 -5.64 -0.46 28.87
C PRO A 426 -4.88 0.87 28.69
N ILE A 427 -5.26 1.92 29.44
CA ILE A 427 -4.47 3.15 29.53
C ILE A 427 -3.18 2.85 30.34
N PRO A 428 -1.97 3.07 29.77
CA PRO A 428 -0.71 2.83 30.46
C PRO A 428 -0.65 3.56 31.79
N GLY A 429 -0.31 2.84 32.87
CA GLY A 429 -0.13 3.41 34.21
C GLY A 429 -1.42 3.72 35.00
N LYS A 430 -2.61 3.60 34.39
CA LYS A 430 -3.90 3.84 35.09
C LYS A 430 -4.76 2.60 35.30
N GLY A 431 -4.54 1.52 34.54
CA GLY A 431 -5.37 0.30 34.63
C GLY A 431 -6.84 0.52 34.27
N THR A 432 -7.15 1.63 33.59
CA THR A 432 -8.48 2.03 33.15
C THR A 432 -8.63 1.87 31.65
N ILE A 433 -9.87 1.98 31.16
CA ILE A 433 -10.19 1.98 29.73
C ILE A 433 -10.67 3.39 29.37
N GLY A 434 -10.17 3.94 28.28
CA GLY A 434 -10.58 5.24 27.75
C GLY A 434 -11.53 5.07 26.57
N ILE A 435 -12.65 5.78 26.57
CA ILE A 435 -13.58 5.88 25.44
C ILE A 435 -13.56 7.34 24.96
N GLU A 436 -13.02 7.57 23.77
CA GLU A 436 -12.97 8.90 23.14
C GLU A 436 -14.26 9.10 22.33
N VAL A 437 -15.07 10.07 22.74
CA VAL A 437 -16.34 10.41 22.07
C VAL A 437 -16.20 11.81 21.44
N PRO A 438 -16.55 12.00 20.15
CA PRO A 438 -16.54 13.32 19.52
C PRO A 438 -17.52 14.27 20.20
N ASN A 439 -17.08 15.51 20.44
CA ASN A 439 -17.98 16.55 20.95
C ASN A 439 -18.95 16.99 19.86
N VAL A 440 -20.19 17.32 20.23
CA VAL A 440 -21.17 17.92 19.30
C VAL A 440 -20.67 19.27 18.79
N LYS A 441 -20.13 20.11 19.70
CA LYS A 441 -19.52 21.41 19.38
C LYS A 441 -18.00 21.33 19.41
N LYS A 442 -17.39 21.08 18.26
CA LYS A 442 -15.92 21.03 18.12
C LYS A 442 -15.31 22.44 18.16
N SER A 443 -14.24 22.58 18.93
CA SER A 443 -13.48 23.82 19.06
C SER A 443 -12.27 23.80 18.12
N VAL A 444 -12.06 24.88 17.36
CA VAL A 444 -10.91 25.01 16.45
C VAL A 444 -9.65 25.35 17.23
N VAL A 445 -8.61 24.54 17.06
CA VAL A 445 -7.28 24.81 17.63
C VAL A 445 -6.50 25.72 16.67
N GLY A 446 -6.43 27.01 17.00
CA GLY A 446 -5.74 28.01 16.17
C GLY A 446 -4.22 27.97 16.30
N MET A 447 -3.50 28.07 15.17
CA MET A 447 -2.04 28.12 15.13
C MET A 447 -1.46 29.29 15.94
N ARG A 448 -2.11 30.47 15.90
CA ARG A 448 -1.72 31.64 16.69
C ARG A 448 -1.63 31.33 18.18
N SER A 449 -2.58 30.56 18.72
CA SER A 449 -2.64 30.17 20.14
C SER A 449 -1.51 29.22 20.52
N LEU A 450 -1.21 28.26 19.64
CA LEU A 450 -0.15 27.28 19.85
C LEU A 450 1.23 27.94 19.86
N LEU A 451 1.53 28.75 18.86
CA LEU A 451 2.81 29.46 18.74
C LEU A 451 2.95 30.59 19.77
N GLY A 452 1.81 31.17 20.19
CA GLY A 452 1.74 32.15 21.27
C GLY A 452 1.96 31.56 22.67
N SER A 453 1.98 30.23 22.81
CA SER A 453 2.07 29.61 24.13
C SER A 453 3.49 29.63 24.70
N GLU A 454 3.59 29.73 26.03
CA GLU A 454 4.90 29.74 26.70
C GLU A 454 5.71 28.48 26.39
N LYS A 455 5.04 27.33 26.28
CA LYS A 455 5.68 26.05 25.93
C LYS A 455 6.33 26.07 24.54
N PHE A 456 5.81 26.87 23.61
CA PHE A 456 6.41 27.05 22.28
C PHE A 456 7.48 28.14 22.28
N GLN A 457 7.29 29.22 23.02
CA GLN A 457 8.24 30.33 23.04
C GLN A 457 9.48 30.07 23.89
N LYS A 458 9.35 29.25 24.94
CA LYS A 458 10.40 28.95 25.92
C LYS A 458 10.73 27.45 25.91
N ASN A 459 11.09 26.92 24.75
CA ASN A 459 11.65 25.56 24.65
C ASN A 459 13.11 25.60 24.18
N ASP A 460 13.83 24.55 24.52
CA ASP A 460 15.23 24.34 24.14
C ASP A 460 15.38 23.45 22.89
N PHE A 461 14.29 23.28 22.13
CA PHE A 461 14.28 22.44 20.93
C PHE A 461 15.07 23.10 19.80
N ALA A 462 15.77 22.30 19.01
CA ALA A 462 16.52 22.81 17.86
C ALA A 462 15.57 23.26 16.75
N LEU A 463 14.47 22.53 16.55
CA LEU A 463 13.44 22.74 15.54
C LEU A 463 12.04 22.51 16.15
N PRO A 464 11.54 23.43 16.99
CA PRO A 464 10.23 23.25 17.61
C PRO A 464 9.09 23.25 16.59
N ILE A 465 8.33 22.16 16.56
CA ILE A 465 7.14 21.98 15.73
C ILE A 465 5.91 21.90 16.64
N ALA A 466 5.02 22.89 16.53
CA ALA A 466 3.71 22.86 17.19
C ALA A 466 2.70 22.06 16.36
N LEU A 467 2.33 20.87 16.83
CA LEU A 467 1.40 19.99 16.12
C LEU A 467 -0.06 20.29 16.44
N GLY A 468 -0.37 20.69 17.68
CA GLY A 468 -1.75 20.86 18.10
C GLY A 468 -1.94 20.85 19.61
N LYS A 469 -3.16 20.50 20.03
CA LYS A 469 -3.50 20.25 21.43
C LYS A 469 -3.85 18.77 21.64
N LYS A 470 -3.47 18.26 22.80
CA LYS A 470 -3.89 16.94 23.30
C LYS A 470 -5.34 16.98 23.79
N ILE A 471 -5.88 15.81 24.15
CA ILE A 471 -7.26 15.65 24.64
C ILE A 471 -7.46 16.33 26.00
N ASP A 472 -6.40 16.40 26.81
CA ASP A 472 -6.34 17.16 28.06
C ASP A 472 -6.17 18.68 27.85
N ASN A 473 -6.30 19.18 26.61
CA ASN A 473 -6.13 20.58 26.21
C ASN A 473 -4.70 21.12 26.37
N GLU A 474 -3.70 20.26 26.62
CA GLU A 474 -2.31 20.69 26.65
C GLU A 474 -1.71 20.84 25.24
N ASN A 475 -0.88 21.87 25.05
CA ASN A 475 -0.18 22.08 23.79
C ASN A 475 0.86 20.96 23.57
N PHE A 476 0.82 20.37 22.37
CA PHE A 476 1.70 19.31 21.92
C PHE A 476 2.72 19.88 20.93
N ILE A 477 3.98 19.92 21.38
CA ILE A 477 5.12 20.49 20.67
C ILE A 477 6.22 19.43 20.71
N VAL A 478 6.88 19.23 19.57
CA VAL A 478 7.95 18.24 19.36
C VAL A 478 9.16 18.92 18.69
N ASP A 479 10.30 18.24 18.70
CA ASP A 479 11.52 18.60 17.96
C ASP A 479 11.72 17.63 16.79
#